data_AF-A0A1Y5PD07-F1
#
_entry.id   AF-A0A1Y5PD07-F1
#
_cell.length_a   1.000
_cell.length_b   1.000
_cell.length_c   1.000
_cell.angle_alpha   90.00
_cell.angle_beta   90.00
_cell.angle_gamma   90.00
#
_symmetry.space_group_name_H-M   'P 1'
#
loop_
_entity.id
_entity.type
_entity.pdbx_description
1 polymer ?
#
loop_
_entity_poly.entity_id
_entity_poly.type
_entity_poly.pdbx_seq_one_letter_code
_entity_poly.pdbx_strand_id
1 'polypeptide(L)'
;MAVPGSDGSGTTSVDHGAVVDLANKMDELSHRAQDVLTRYKNAVEDAQNGVLTGDAGLANIKTGADVDDAQRKIQARFQSINEMLRGGASTYTNTDQHNAHQVAAVAGSIQFR
;
A
#
# COMPACT_ATOMS: atom_id res chain seq x y z
N MET A 1 -24.73 -14.60 -41.49
CA MET A 1 -23.27 -14.40 -41.44
C MET A 1 -22.96 -13.83 -40.06
N ALA A 2 -22.61 -14.70 -39.11
CA ALA A 2 -22.28 -14.43 -37.71
C ALA A 2 -21.26 -15.53 -37.35
N VAL A 3 -20.18 -15.39 -36.58
CA VAL A 3 -19.78 -14.54 -35.44
C VAL A 3 -18.22 -14.47 -35.50
N PRO A 4 -17.50 -13.62 -34.72
CA PRO A 4 -17.17 -13.95 -33.31
C PRO A 4 -17.35 -12.71 -32.41
N GLY A 5 -18.03 -12.82 -31.27
CA GLY A 5 -17.53 -13.61 -30.14
C GLY A 5 -16.54 -12.74 -29.40
N SER A 6 -17.04 -11.66 -28.78
CA SER A 6 -16.28 -10.88 -27.80
C SER A 6 -16.17 -11.73 -26.54
N ASP A 7 -15.32 -12.75 -26.62
CA ASP A 7 -15.05 -13.65 -25.52
C ASP A 7 -14.35 -12.79 -24.46
N GLY A 8 -15.06 -12.60 -23.35
CA GLY A 8 -14.71 -11.71 -22.24
C GLY A 8 -13.45 -12.15 -21.50
N SER A 9 -12.32 -12.17 -22.19
CA SER A 9 -10.98 -12.18 -21.60
C SER A 9 -10.56 -10.73 -21.33
N GLY A 10 -11.38 -10.02 -20.55
CA GLY A 10 -10.88 -8.91 -19.75
C GLY A 10 -10.03 -9.53 -18.67
N THR A 11 -8.82 -9.93 -19.04
CA THR A 11 -7.78 -10.44 -18.16
C THR A 11 -7.73 -9.56 -16.92
N THR A 12 -8.24 -10.06 -15.80
CA THR A 12 -7.84 -9.56 -14.48
C THR A 12 -6.41 -10.00 -14.19
N SER A 13 -5.51 -9.83 -15.17
CA SER A 13 -4.08 -9.90 -14.96
C SER A 13 -3.75 -8.61 -14.25
N VAL A 14 -3.76 -8.67 -12.92
CA VAL A 14 -3.24 -7.59 -12.11
C VAL A 14 -1.77 -7.48 -12.47
N ASP A 15 -1.39 -6.34 -13.05
CA ASP A 15 0.00 -6.05 -13.41
C ASP A 15 0.85 -6.06 -12.14
N HIS A 16 1.51 -7.19 -11.92
CA HIS A 16 2.34 -7.43 -10.75
C HIS A 16 3.44 -6.36 -10.63
N GLY A 17 3.98 -5.91 -11.77
CA GLY A 17 4.95 -4.81 -11.81
C GLY A 17 4.34 -3.53 -11.25
N ALA A 18 3.14 -3.17 -11.71
CA ALA A 18 2.42 -1.99 -11.20
C ALA A 18 2.09 -2.08 -9.71
N VAL A 19 1.75 -3.27 -9.18
CA VAL A 19 1.48 -3.48 -7.74
C VAL A 19 2.74 -3.34 -6.90
N VAL A 20 3.86 -3.92 -7.35
CA VAL A 20 5.16 -3.78 -6.66
C VAL A 20 5.64 -2.33 -6.69
N ASP A 21 5.52 -1.65 -7.83
CA ASP A 21 5.89 -0.25 -7.96
C ASP A 21 5.05 0.65 -7.06
N LEU A 22 3.75 0.36 -6.94
CA LEU A 22 2.87 1.08 -6.01
C LEU A 22 3.28 0.82 -4.56
N ALA A 23 3.58 -0.42 -4.18
CA ALA A 23 4.04 -0.74 -2.83
C ALA A 23 5.34 0.00 -2.48
N ASN A 24 6.31 0.03 -3.40
CA ASN A 24 7.56 0.78 -3.22
C ASN A 24 7.32 2.28 -3.04
N LYS A 25 6.41 2.88 -3.82
CA LYS A 25 6.01 4.29 -3.67
C LYS A 25 5.33 4.55 -2.33
N MET A 26 4.51 3.61 -1.85
CA MET A 26 3.86 3.71 -0.55
C MET A 26 4.87 3.60 0.59
N ASP A 27 5.86 2.72 0.48
CA ASP A 27 6.98 2.64 1.42
C ASP A 27 7.76 3.95 1.48
N GLU A 28 8.09 4.53 0.32
CA GLU A 28 8.78 5.81 0.26
C GLU A 28 7.93 6.95 0.89
N LEU A 29 6.64 7.01 0.57
CA LEU A 29 5.73 8.00 1.14
C LEU A 29 5.61 7.85 2.66
N SER A 30 5.58 6.61 3.17
CA SER A 30 5.58 6.31 4.60
C SER A 30 6.82 6.88 5.28
N HIS A 31 8.01 6.69 4.70
CA HIS A 31 9.25 7.25 5.25
C HIS A 31 9.22 8.79 5.26
N ARG A 32 8.77 9.42 4.17
CA ARG A 32 8.65 10.89 4.10
C ARG A 32 7.66 11.42 5.14
N ALA A 33 6.52 10.78 5.32
CA ALA A 33 5.54 11.16 6.33
C ALA A 33 6.11 11.03 7.75
N GLN A 34 6.83 9.95 8.04
CA GLN A 34 7.50 9.76 9.33
C GLN A 34 8.58 10.82 9.58
N ASP A 35 9.37 11.20 8.57
CA ASP A 35 10.38 12.27 8.71
C ASP A 35 9.73 13.63 9.03
N VAL A 36 8.64 14.00 8.34
CA VAL A 36 7.91 15.25 8.64
C VAL A 36 7.35 15.24 10.07
N LEU A 37 6.73 14.13 10.48
CA LEU A 37 6.18 14.00 11.84
C LEU A 37 7.27 14.03 12.91
N THR A 38 8.42 13.39 12.65
CA THR A 38 9.58 13.41 13.56
C THR A 38 10.12 14.84 13.73
N ARG A 39 10.28 15.58 12.63
CA ARG A 39 10.71 16.98 12.68
C ARG A 39 9.73 17.85 13.45
N TYR A 40 8.43 17.62 13.24
CA TYR A 40 7.40 18.36 13.94
C TYR A 40 7.36 18.03 15.43
N LYS A 41 7.54 16.76 15.81
CA LYS A 41 7.70 16.34 17.20
C LYS A 41 8.90 17.00 17.87
N ASN A 42 10.06 17.01 17.20
CA ASN A 42 11.25 17.68 17.72
C ASN A 42 11.00 19.18 17.92
N ALA A 43 10.31 19.84 16.99
CA ALA A 43 9.96 21.26 17.13
C ALA A 43 9.02 21.52 18.32
N VAL A 44 8.06 20.63 18.58
CA VAL A 44 7.17 20.68 19.75
C VAL A 44 7.96 20.48 21.04
N GLU A 45 8.86 19.48 21.10
CA GLU A 45 9.70 19.21 22.27
C GLU A 45 10.67 20.38 22.56
N ASP A 46 11.30 20.93 21.51
CA ASP A 46 12.18 22.09 21.61
C ASP A 46 11.42 23.32 22.11
N ALA A 47 10.21 23.56 21.61
CA ALA A 47 9.36 24.66 22.08
C ALA A 47 8.95 24.48 23.55
N GLN A 48 8.75 23.23 23.99
CA GLN A 48 8.42 22.90 25.38
C GLN A 48 9.60 23.18 26.32
N ASN A 49 10.82 22.85 25.90
CA ASN A 49 12.06 23.15 26.62
C ASN A 49 12.41 24.65 26.58
N GLY A 50 11.89 25.38 25.60
CA GLY A 50 12.28 26.74 25.24
C GLY A 50 11.40 27.88 25.77
N VAL A 51 10.77 27.77 26.96
CA VAL A 51 10.03 28.86 27.66
C VAL A 51 8.50 28.91 27.43
N LEU A 52 7.86 27.87 26.85
CA LEU A 52 6.39 27.83 26.80
C LEU A 52 5.77 27.53 28.18
N THR A 53 5.15 28.54 28.79
CA THR A 53 4.42 28.44 30.07
C THR A 53 2.96 28.88 29.90
N GLY A 54 2.07 28.45 30.81
CA GLY A 54 0.64 28.75 30.73
C GLY A 54 -0.08 28.08 29.55
N ASP A 55 -1.05 28.76 28.94
CA ASP A 55 -1.91 28.22 27.88
C ASP A 55 -1.13 27.77 26.64
N ALA A 56 0.00 28.42 26.34
CA ALA A 56 0.86 28.03 25.22
C ALA A 56 1.60 26.70 25.48
N GLY A 57 1.97 26.42 26.73
CA GLY A 57 2.54 25.13 27.13
C GLY A 57 1.50 24.00 27.06
N LEU A 58 0.26 24.27 27.49
CA LEU A 58 -0.84 23.30 27.40
C LEU A 58 -1.22 23.00 25.94
N ALA A 59 -1.28 24.02 25.09
CA ALA A 59 -1.51 23.85 23.66
C ALA A 59 -0.41 22.99 23.01
N ASN A 60 0.86 23.22 23.37
CA ASN A 60 1.99 22.46 22.85
C ASN A 60 1.96 20.99 23.26
N ILE A 61 1.60 20.66 24.51
CA ILE A 61 1.40 19.28 24.97
C ILE A 61 0.32 18.58 24.15
N LYS A 62 -0.81 19.26 23.93
CA LYS A 62 -1.92 18.71 23.13
C LYS A 62 -1.49 18.47 21.68
N THR A 63 -0.77 19.44 21.09
CA THR A 63 -0.20 19.29 19.76
C THR A 63 0.76 18.10 19.68
N GLY A 64 1.62 17.89 20.68
CA GLY A 64 2.50 16.71 20.73
C GLY A 64 1.72 15.39 20.75
N ALA A 65 0.65 15.30 21.54
CA ALA A 65 -0.21 14.13 21.60
C ALA A 65 -0.94 13.86 20.27
N ASP A 66 -1.45 14.91 19.62
CA ASP A 66 -2.11 14.83 18.32
C ASP A 66 -1.15 14.35 17.21
N VAL A 67 0.12 14.78 17.26
CA VAL A 67 1.18 14.36 16.33
C VAL A 67 1.53 12.88 16.55
N ASP A 68 1.70 12.44 17.79
CA ASP A 68 1.97 11.04 18.13
C ASP A 68 0.82 10.11 17.69
N ASP A 69 -0.44 10.55 17.82
CA ASP A 69 -1.61 9.80 17.34
C ASP A 69 -1.67 9.76 15.81
N ALA A 70 -1.42 10.88 15.14
CA ALA A 70 -1.33 10.94 13.69
C ALA A 70 -0.23 10.01 13.16
N GLN A 71 0.92 9.96 13.83
CA GLN A 71 2.02 9.06 13.48
C GLN A 71 1.61 7.59 13.53
N ARG A 72 0.97 7.16 14.62
CA ARG A 72 0.49 5.78 14.75
C ARG A 72 -0.54 5.43 13.67
N LYS A 73 -1.49 6.32 13.40
CA LYS A 73 -2.51 6.12 12.36
C LYS A 73 -1.91 6.01 10.97
N ILE A 74 -0.94 6.87 10.65
CA ILE A 74 -0.25 6.86 9.36
C ILE A 74 0.55 5.56 9.19
N GLN A 75 1.32 5.15 10.21
CA GLN A 75 2.05 3.89 10.19
C GLN A 75 1.13 2.69 9.98
N ALA A 76 0.02 2.60 10.72
CA ALA A 76 -0.94 1.51 10.60
C ALA A 76 -1.59 1.45 9.20
N ARG A 77 -1.92 2.61 8.61
CA ARG A 77 -2.47 2.68 7.25
C ARG A 77 -1.47 2.19 6.21
N PHE A 78 -0.21 2.61 6.29
CA PHE A 78 0.83 2.15 5.36
C PHE A 78 1.10 0.65 5.48
N GLN A 79 1.17 0.13 6.71
CA GLN A 79 1.31 -1.31 6.95
C GLN A 79 0.16 -2.10 6.32
N SER A 80 -1.09 -1.68 6.55
CA SER A 80 -2.27 -2.32 5.97
C SER A 80 -2.28 -2.30 4.44
N ILE A 81 -1.92 -1.16 3.83
CA ILE A 81 -1.83 -1.04 2.37
C ILE A 81 -0.73 -1.97 1.82
N ASN A 82 0.44 -2.00 2.43
CA ASN A 82 1.53 -2.86 1.99
C ASN A 82 1.22 -4.35 2.14
N GLU A 83 0.57 -4.75 3.23
CA GLU A 83 0.08 -6.13 3.41
C GLU A 83 -0.95 -6.49 2.34
N MET A 84 -1.88 -5.59 2.03
CA MET A 84 -2.88 -5.81 0.98
C MET A 84 -2.23 -5.96 -0.40
N LEU A 85 -1.27 -5.09 -0.74
CA LEU A 85 -0.56 -5.14 -2.03
C LEU A 85 0.27 -6.42 -2.15
N ARG A 86 0.99 -6.80 -1.08
CA ARG A 86 1.84 -8.00 -1.08
C ARG A 86 1.03 -9.30 -1.03
N GLY A 87 -0.06 -9.34 -0.28
CA GLY A 87 -0.99 -10.49 -0.21
C GLY A 87 -1.80 -10.67 -1.50
N GLY A 88 -2.18 -9.56 -2.15
CA GLY A 88 -2.77 -9.58 -3.48
C GLY A 88 -1.80 -10.15 -4.51
N ALA A 89 -0.57 -9.62 -4.56
CA ALA A 89 0.45 -10.04 -5.53
C ALA A 89 0.77 -11.56 -5.48
N SER A 90 0.82 -12.16 -4.29
CA SER A 90 1.07 -13.60 -4.16
C SER A 90 -0.12 -14.46 -4.62
N THR A 91 -1.34 -13.98 -4.36
CA THR A 91 -2.57 -14.65 -4.79
C THR A 91 -2.67 -14.65 -6.32
N TYR A 92 -2.38 -13.53 -6.97
CA TYR A 92 -2.42 -13.42 -8.44
C TYR A 92 -1.39 -14.31 -9.12
N THR A 93 -0.15 -14.34 -8.63
CA THR A 93 0.91 -15.17 -9.21
C THR A 93 0.55 -16.66 -9.20
N ASN A 94 0.00 -17.15 -8.09
CA ASN A 94 -0.39 -18.56 -7.97
C ASN A 94 -1.61 -18.90 -8.85
N THR A 95 -2.61 -18.01 -8.91
CA THR A 95 -3.78 -18.21 -9.76
C THR A 95 -3.42 -18.17 -11.25
N ASP A 96 -2.54 -17.26 -11.66
CA ASP A 96 -2.13 -17.13 -13.06
C ASP A 96 -1.30 -18.34 -13.53
N GLN A 97 -0.36 -18.82 -12.71
CA GLN A 97 0.36 -20.06 -12.99
C GLN A 97 -0.58 -21.27 -13.07
N HIS A 98 -1.54 -21.39 -12.15
CA HIS A 98 -2.50 -22.48 -12.16
C HIS A 98 -3.41 -22.43 -13.40
N ASN A 99 -3.90 -21.24 -13.76
CA ASN A 99 -4.70 -21.02 -14.96
C ASN A 99 -3.91 -21.31 -16.24
N ALA A 100 -2.67 -20.84 -16.33
CA ALA A 100 -1.79 -21.11 -17.47
C ALA A 100 -1.56 -22.62 -17.66
N HIS A 101 -1.34 -23.37 -16.59
CA HIS A 101 -1.21 -24.83 -16.64
C HIS A 101 -2.51 -25.52 -17.07
N GLN A 102 -3.67 -25.09 -16.57
CA GLN A 102 -4.96 -25.64 -16.98
C GLN A 102 -5.27 -25.35 -18.45
N VAL A 103 -5.06 -24.11 -18.92
CA VAL A 103 -5.27 -23.72 -20.31
C VAL A 103 -4.33 -24.49 -21.23
N ALA A 104 -3.05 -24.64 -20.87
CA ALA A 104 -2.10 -25.44 -21.65
C ALA A 104 -2.50 -26.92 -21.74
N ALA A 105 -3.01 -27.50 -20.65
CA ALA A 105 -3.50 -28.88 -20.63
C ALA A 105 -4.73 -29.07 -21.53
N VAL A 106 -5.68 -28.12 -21.51
CA VAL A 106 -6.85 -28.15 -22.38
C VAL A 106 -6.45 -27.97 -23.85
N ALA A 107 -5.59 -27.00 -24.16
CA ALA A 107 -5.10 -26.76 -25.52
C ALA A 107 -4.39 -27.99 -26.10
N GLY A 108 -3.55 -28.67 -25.31
CA GLY A 108 -2.91 -29.92 -25.71
C GLY A 108 -3.91 -31.06 -25.99
N SER A 109 -5.00 -31.14 -25.22
CA SER A 109 -6.04 -32.16 -25.44
C SER A 109 -6.91 -31.92 -26.70
N ILE A 110 -6.96 -30.68 -27.19
CA ILE A 110 -7.69 -30.30 -28.40
C ILE A 110 -6.86 -30.54 -29.66
N GLN A 111 -5.53 -30.49 -29.57
CA GLN A 111 -4.63 -30.71 -30.72
C GLN A 111 -4.47 -32.18 -31.14
N PHE A 112 -4.96 -33.15 -30.35
CA PHE A 112 -4.86 -34.59 -30.65
C PHE A 112 -6.20 -35.24 -31.05
N ARG A 113 -7.10 -34.53 -31.73
CA ARG A 113 -8.28 -35.13 -32.38
C ARG A 113 -8.39 -34.76 -33.85
#